data_AF-A0A1G5GHI5-F1
#
_entry.id   AF-A0A1G5GHI5-F1
#
_cell.length_a   1.000
_cell.length_b   1.000
_cell.length_c   1.000
_cell.angle_alpha   90.00
_cell.angle_beta   90.00
_cell.angle_gamma   90.00
#
_symmetry.space_group_name_H-M   'P 1'
#
loop_
_entity.id
_entity.type
_entity.pdbx_description
1 polymer ?
#
loop_
_entity_poly.entity_id
_entity_poly.type
_entity_poly.pdbx_seq_one_letter_code
_entity_poly.pdbx_strand_id
1 'polypeptide(L)' 'MPRKNKQHTKQFKLDAVNYRKEHPDLTQVECAKNLGIGTSTLARWETQFKDNDGDIPTRGSG' A
#
# COMPACT_ATOMS: atom_id res chain seq x y z
N MET A 1 6.75 -9.67 24.26
CA MET A 1 7.51 -9.76 23.00
C MET A 1 7.14 -8.57 22.13
N PRO A 2 8.08 -7.79 21.58
CA PRO A 2 7.72 -6.69 20.69
C PRO A 2 7.07 -7.30 19.45
N ARG A 3 5.80 -6.96 19.19
CA ARG A 3 5.19 -7.21 17.88
C ARG A 3 6.07 -6.45 16.88
N LYS A 4 6.91 -7.16 16.14
CA LYS A 4 7.59 -6.59 14.98
C LYS A 4 6.48 -6.18 14.03
N ASN A 5 6.06 -4.92 14.09
CA ASN A 5 5.25 -4.32 13.05
C ASN A 5 6.12 -4.44 11.79
N LYS A 6 5.84 -5.46 10.96
CA LYS A 6 6.47 -5.61 9.65
C LYS A 6 6.08 -4.36 8.87
N GLN A 7 6.95 -3.36 8.89
CA GLN A 7 6.76 -2.20 8.06
C GLN A 7 6.93 -2.65 6.63
N HIS A 8 5.91 -2.40 5.81
CA HIS A 8 6.04 -2.59 4.38
C HIS A 8 7.08 -1.61 3.84
N THR A 9 7.99 -2.12 3.03
CA THR A 9 9.00 -1.30 2.34
C THR A 9 8.31 -0.29 1.45
N LYS A 10 8.98 0.84 1.17
CA LYS A 10 8.47 1.86 0.26
C LYS A 10 8.07 1.27 -1.09
N GLN A 11 8.94 0.43 -1.65
CA GLN A 11 8.72 -0.25 -2.92
C GLN A 11 7.43 -1.07 -2.92
N PHE A 12 7.21 -1.88 -1.88
CA PHE A 12 6.00 -2.69 -1.79
C PHE A 12 4.72 -1.86 -1.77
N LYS A 13 4.74 -0.67 -1.14
CA LYS A 13 3.57 0.22 -1.13
C LYS A 13 3.29 0.80 -2.52
N LEU A 14 4.33 1.19 -3.24
CA LEU A 14 4.23 1.73 -4.60
C LEU A 14 3.72 0.65 -5.56
N ASP A 15 4.29 -0.55 -5.47
CA ASP A 15 3.87 -1.70 -6.27
C ASP A 15 2.42 -2.06 -5.99
N ALA A 16 1.97 -2.02 -4.73
CA ALA A 16 0.57 -2.28 -4.38
C ALA A 16 -0.41 -1.28 -5.01
N VAL A 17 -0.04 0.01 -5.06
CA VAL A 17 -0.86 1.04 -5.71
C VAL A 17 -0.84 0.89 -7.22
N ASN A 18 0.31 0.57 -7.82
CA ASN A 18 0.43 0.32 -9.25
C ASN A 18 -0.33 -0.93 -9.69
N TYR A 19 -0.28 -2.00 -8.90
CA TYR A 19 -1.03 -3.24 -9.13
C TYR A 19 -2.53 -2.95 -9.32
N ARG A 20 -3.14 -2.10 -8.48
CA ARG A 20 -4.55 -1.73 -8.69
C ARG A 20 -4.76 -0.94 -9.99
N LYS A 21 -3.84 -0.04 -10.36
CA LYS A 21 -3.95 0.73 -11.60
C LYS A 21 -3.85 -0.15 -12.85
N GLU A 22 -3.00 -1.18 -12.79
CA GLU A 22 -2.82 -2.16 -13.86
C GLU A 22 -3.97 -3.19 -13.92
N HIS A 23 -4.73 -3.34 -12.83
CA HIS A 23 -5.88 -4.23 -12.73
C HIS A 23 -7.19 -3.47 -12.45
N PRO A 24 -7.71 -2.65 -13.40
CA PRO A 24 -8.97 -1.94 -13.23
C PRO A 24 -10.18 -2.89 -13.12
N ASP A 25 -10.03 -4.14 -13.58
CA ASP A 25 -11.06 -5.18 -13.51
C ASP A 25 -11.23 -5.75 -12.09
N LEU A 26 -10.22 -5.59 -11.23
CA LEU A 26 -10.25 -6.10 -9.86
C LEU A 26 -10.76 -5.03 -8.90
N THR A 27 -11.57 -5.47 -7.94
CA THR A 27 -11.97 -4.58 -6.85
C THR A 27 -10.79 -4.32 -5.91
N GLN A 28 -10.82 -3.18 -5.21
CA GLN A 28 -9.82 -2.87 -4.19
C GLN A 28 -9.68 -3.96 -3.12
N VAL A 29 -10.79 -4.67 -2.83
CA VAL A 29 -10.81 -5.79 -1.88
C VAL A 29 -10.01 -6.98 -2.41
N GLU A 30 -10.18 -7.32 -3.68
CA GLU A 30 -9.44 -8.41 -4.33
C GLU A 30 -7.95 -8.08 -4.46
N CYS A 31 -7.61 -6.86 -4.87
CA CYS A 31 -6.21 -6.41 -4.91
C CYS A 31 -5.55 -6.53 -3.54
N ALA A 32 -6.21 -6.07 -2.48
CA ALA A 32 -5.68 -6.17 -1.12
C ALA A 32 -5.52 -7.63 -0.67
N LYS A 33 -6.47 -8.52 -1.01
CA LYS A 33 -6.38 -9.96 -0.73
C LYS A 33 -5.19 -10.61 -1.46
N ASN A 34 -5.01 -10.32 -2.75
CA ASN A 34 -3.92 -10.85 -3.56
C ASN A 34 -2.54 -10.41 -3.03
N LEU A 35 -2.46 -9.18 -2.53
CA LEU A 35 -1.25 -8.62 -1.94
C LEU A 35 -1.03 -9.03 -0.48
N GLY A 36 -1.99 -9.73 0.15
CA GLY A 36 -1.91 -10.14 1.55
C GLY A 36 -1.96 -8.97 2.54
N ILE A 37 -2.61 -7.86 2.18
CA ILE A 37 -2.73 -6.65 3.01
C ILE A 37 -4.19 -6.35 3.35
N GLY A 38 -4.39 -5.47 4.34
CA GLY A 38 -5.71 -4.95 4.65
C GLY A 38 -6.20 -3.99 3.55
N THR A 39 -7.50 -4.03 3.26
CA THR A 39 -8.16 -3.12 2.30
C THR A 39 -7.96 -1.64 2.66
N SER A 40 -8.07 -1.32 3.95
CA SER A 40 -7.78 0.01 4.50
C SER A 40 -6.31 0.42 4.37
N THR A 41 -5.40 -0.56 4.35
CA THR A 41 -3.97 -0.31 4.12
C THR A 41 -3.72 0.13 2.69
N LEU A 42 -4.33 -0.57 1.72
CA LEU A 42 -4.28 -0.20 0.30
C LEU A 42 -4.90 1.19 0.07
N ALA A 43 -6.08 1.45 0.65
CA ALA A 43 -6.75 2.76 0.55
C ALA A 43 -5.84 3.90 1.00
N ARG A 44 -5.19 3.73 2.15
CA ARG A 44 -4.28 4.72 2.72
C ARG A 44 -3.07 4.98 1.83
N TRP A 45 -2.53 3.93 1.20
CA TRP A 45 -1.39 4.06 0.29
C TRP A 45 -1.76 4.79 -0.99
N GLU A 46 -2.95 4.56 -1.53
CA GLU A 46 -3.44 5.30 -2.69
C GLU A 46 -3.64 6.79 -2.40
N THR A 47 -4.21 7.12 -1.24
CA THR A 47 -4.34 8.51 -0.79
C THR A 47 -2.96 9.16 -0.65
N GLN A 48 -2.01 8.47 0.00
CA GLN A 48 -0.64 8.98 0.13
C GLN A 48 0.05 9.16 -1.23
N PHE A 49 -0.10 8.20 -2.13
CA PHE A 49 0.42 8.28 -3.49
C PHE A 49 -0.12 9.51 -4.22
N LYS A 50 -1.42 9.80 -4.08
CA LYS A 50 -2.06 10.96 -4.70
C LYS A 50 -1.62 12.28 -4.06
N ASP A 51 -1.49 12.32 -2.73
CA ASP A 51 -1.15 13.53 -1.97
C ASP A 51 0.33 13.90 -2.04
N ASN A 52 1.22 12.96 -2.39
CA ASN A 52 2.67 13.17 -2.45
C ASN A 52 3.21 13.01 -3.88
N ASP A 53 2.44 13.40 -4.91
CA ASP A 53 2.87 13.40 -6.33
C ASP A 53 3.49 12.09 -6.82
N GLY A 54 2.89 10.96 -6.41
CA GLY A 54 3.36 9.63 -6.77
C GLY A 54 4.35 9.01 -5.80
N ASP A 55 4.54 9.61 -4.63
CA ASP A 55 5.34 9.04 -3.56
C ASP A 55 4.50 8.50 -2.39
N ILE A 56 5.04 7.53 -1.66
CA ILE A 56 4.41 7.03 -0.43
C ILE A 56 5.44 7.09 0.70
N PRO A 57 5.31 8.06 1.63
CA PRO A 57 6.26 8.20 2.71
C PRO A 57 6.28 6.96 3.61
N THR A 58 7.46 6.36 3.77
CA THR A 58 7.71 5.40 4.86
C THR A 58 8.02 6.21 6.10
N ARG A 59 7.17 6.09 7.12
CA ARG A 59 7.36 6.75 8.41
C ARG A 59 8.68 6.25 9.00
N GLY A 60 9.73 7.07 8.90
CA GLY A 60 11.03 6.78 9.45
C GLY A 60 10.93 6.61 10.96
N SER A 61 11.69 5.65 11.48
CA SER A 61 12.00 5.53 12.90
C SER A 61 12.74 6.80 13.32
N GLY A 62 12.01 7.80 13.82
CA GLY A 62 12.59 8.86 14.62
C GLY A 62 12.91 8.34 16.01
#